data_AF-R1ELV5-F1
#
_entry.id   AF-R1ELV5-F1
#
_cell.length_a   1.000
_cell.length_b   1.000
_cell.length_c   1.000
_cell.angle_alpha   90.00
_cell.angle_beta   90.00
_cell.angle_gamma   90.00
#
_symmetry.space_group_name_H-M   'P 1'
#
loop_
_entity.id
_entity.type
_entity.pdbx_description
1 polymer ?
#
loop_
_entity_poly.entity_id
_entity_poly.type
_entity_poly.pdbx_seq_one_letter_code
_entity_poly.pdbx_strand_id
1 'polypeptide(L)'
;MALQIPNITTMYMGPSSEVYPYGNYNLTSVATTQILSFAGDYLYGTDTPADEWKTLAAECSLSPCVRTYQVNVTQGVSSEVLLSTTPMEKASDYPGASYTATPMPCLINGTPYPATAFTTANATNTFPVTGLLPNNATAYLPKECYFLYASPLGLQEFLPSFLTGTVDAAPEVDASDPAWLGTLWADGNVSLAIVGAAWASLADSMTANMRRNGDASNSAPAAGVALRTETCISYDGDYFRTGHAAEVDVPTPRLRPGHALVKTIAVALNPSDWKHIHFIPSEGCTGGVDYAGIVEDPNGISGLAAGDRIAGFVHGGNASEHEDGAFAEYLTAREGLFMKIPADMSFEEAATTGAGVTTIGQAMYYSLGLPLPTNPSAESFPILIYGGSTATGALAIQFAKLSGLEVITTCSPRNFDMVKALGASAVFDYNSTTCGADIRKHTKNALFYALDCISEGESPKICAEALSTESSVKKPQYGILLPVLEFSRADVEKKFTLGYTATGEAFEKFGRHYPADEKDWQFARHMRKTSESNL
;
A
#
# COMPACT_ATOMS: atom_id res chain seq x y z
N MET A 1 1.62 0.25 9.62
CA MET A 1 2.17 1.30 10.50
C MET A 1 1.76 0.95 11.93
N ALA A 2 2.69 0.63 12.83
CA ALA A 2 2.35 0.28 14.22
C ALA A 2 2.50 1.53 15.09
N LEU A 3 1.42 1.98 15.72
CA LEU A 3 1.45 3.05 16.71
C LEU A 3 1.46 2.41 18.11
N GLN A 4 2.39 2.82 18.97
CA GLN A 4 2.52 2.36 20.35
C GLN A 4 1.99 3.45 21.28
N ILE A 5 0.97 3.14 22.08
CA ILE A 5 0.43 4.07 23.09
C ILE A 5 1.00 3.67 24.47
N PRO A 6 1.94 4.44 25.05
CA PRO A 6 2.41 4.24 26.43
C PRO A 6 1.30 4.45 27.45
N ASN A 7 1.06 3.45 28.32
CA ASN A 7 0.37 3.64 29.58
C ASN A 7 1.26 3.22 30.76
N ILE A 8 1.27 4.02 31.82
CA ILE A 8 1.93 3.68 33.08
C ILE A 8 0.98 2.79 33.86
N THR A 9 1.32 1.51 34.01
CA THR A 9 0.45 0.58 34.74
C THR A 9 0.80 0.52 36.22
N THR A 10 2.08 0.64 36.58
CA THR A 10 2.50 0.67 38.00
C THR A 10 3.90 1.28 38.13
N MET A 11 4.06 2.27 39.02
CA MET A 11 5.37 2.79 39.42
C MET A 11 5.80 2.24 40.78
N TYR A 12 7.06 1.82 40.84
CA TYR A 12 7.68 1.25 42.02
C TYR A 12 8.91 2.08 42.40
N MET A 13 8.87 2.74 43.56
CA MET A 13 9.95 3.63 44.02
C MET A 13 10.47 3.17 45.38
N GLY A 14 11.78 2.92 45.47
CA GLY A 14 12.47 2.58 46.72
C GLY A 14 13.83 1.88 46.46
N PRO A 15 14.77 1.88 47.42
CA PRO A 15 15.94 1.03 47.36
C PRO A 15 15.52 -0.44 47.33
N SER A 16 16.35 -1.30 46.73
CA SER A 16 16.06 -2.66 46.21
C SER A 16 15.40 -3.69 47.14
N SER A 17 15.01 -3.32 48.37
CA SER A 17 14.35 -4.19 49.33
C SER A 17 12.96 -3.74 49.78
N GLU A 18 12.48 -2.53 49.47
CA GLU A 18 11.14 -2.08 49.88
C GLU A 18 10.48 -1.22 48.78
N VAL A 19 9.49 -1.79 48.12
CA VAL A 19 8.81 -1.21 46.96
C VAL A 19 7.32 -1.11 47.27
N TYR A 20 6.74 0.10 47.24
CA TYR A 20 5.29 0.33 47.44
C TYR A 20 4.62 0.77 46.12
N PRO A 21 3.43 0.24 45.78
CA PRO A 21 2.69 0.62 44.59
C PRO A 21 2.02 2.00 44.75
N TYR A 22 2.08 2.83 43.72
CA TYR A 22 1.34 4.09 43.63
C TYR A 22 0.27 3.99 42.53
N GLY A 23 -1.01 4.02 42.92
CA GLY A 23 -2.19 4.18 42.06
C GLY A 23 -2.53 3.01 41.11
N ASN A 24 -3.73 2.43 41.25
CA ASN A 24 -4.34 1.58 40.22
C ASN A 24 -5.40 2.42 39.49
N TYR A 25 -5.16 2.77 38.23
CA TYR A 25 -6.16 3.42 37.39
C TYR A 25 -6.81 2.37 36.48
N ASN A 26 -8.11 2.14 36.68
CA ASN A 26 -8.93 1.37 35.76
C ASN A 26 -9.12 2.23 34.51
N LEU A 27 -8.52 1.83 33.38
CA LEU A 27 -8.78 2.48 32.11
C LEU A 27 -9.45 1.52 31.13
N THR A 28 -10.55 2.05 30.62
CA THR A 28 -11.60 1.51 29.78
C THR A 28 -11.07 1.03 28.42
N SER A 29 -11.61 -0.10 27.97
CA SER A 29 -11.32 -0.69 26.68
C SER A 29 -11.87 0.16 25.52
N VAL A 30 -11.14 0.22 24.40
CA VAL A 30 -11.73 0.58 23.11
C VAL A 30 -11.98 -0.70 22.36
N ALA A 31 -13.25 -0.89 21.98
CA ALA A 31 -13.71 -2.06 21.28
C ALA A 31 -13.77 -1.84 19.76
N THR A 32 -13.79 -2.97 19.06
CA THR A 32 -13.68 -3.16 17.62
C THR A 32 -14.68 -2.33 16.81
N THR A 33 -14.22 -1.58 15.81
CA THR A 33 -15.08 -1.17 14.68
C THR A 33 -14.25 -0.92 13.40
N GLN A 34 -14.74 -1.40 12.26
CA GLN A 34 -14.23 -1.13 10.90
C GLN A 34 -14.57 0.31 10.46
N ILE A 35 -13.65 1.01 9.78
CA ILE A 35 -14.01 2.04 8.78
C ILE A 35 -13.08 1.94 7.57
N LEU A 36 -13.68 1.77 6.40
CA LEU A 36 -13.17 2.32 5.15
C LEU A 36 -14.33 3.07 4.47
N SER A 37 -14.06 4.30 4.04
CA SER A 37 -14.96 5.11 3.22
C SER A 37 -14.73 4.78 1.74
N PHE A 38 -15.79 4.55 0.99
CA PHE A 38 -15.78 4.60 -0.48
C PHE A 38 -16.86 5.56 -0.96
N ALA A 39 -16.52 6.40 -1.94
CA ALA A 39 -17.32 7.55 -2.35
C ALA A 39 -18.69 7.18 -2.95
N GLY A 40 -19.73 7.80 -2.40
CA GLY A 40 -21.08 7.91 -2.94
C GLY A 40 -21.95 8.67 -1.93
N ASP A 41 -22.64 9.73 -2.36
CA ASP A 41 -23.65 10.38 -1.54
C ASP A 41 -24.80 9.39 -1.31
N TYR A 42 -24.97 8.90 -0.08
CA TYR A 42 -26.17 8.17 0.31
C TYR A 42 -26.82 8.84 1.53
N LEU A 43 -27.93 9.52 1.24
CA LEU A 43 -28.92 9.94 2.22
C LEU A 43 -29.66 8.70 2.73
N TYR A 44 -29.78 8.63 4.06
CA TYR A 44 -30.59 7.65 4.77
C TYR A 44 -32.06 7.69 4.30
N GLY A 45 -32.60 6.52 3.97
CA GLY A 45 -34.03 6.26 3.81
C GLY A 45 -34.29 4.75 3.89
N THR A 46 -35.21 4.35 4.77
CA THR A 46 -35.58 2.94 5.07
C THR A 46 -36.21 2.16 3.90
N ASP A 47 -36.21 2.74 2.70
CA ASP A 47 -36.97 2.26 1.55
C ASP A 47 -36.08 1.89 0.34
N THR A 48 -34.75 1.80 0.51
CA THR A 48 -33.84 1.44 -0.59
C THR A 48 -33.69 -0.09 -0.68
N PRO A 49 -34.10 -0.75 -1.78
CA PRO A 49 -34.06 -2.20 -1.89
C PRO A 49 -32.61 -2.75 -1.93
N ALA A 50 -32.44 -3.98 -1.39
CA ALA A 50 -31.14 -4.59 -1.09
C ALA A 50 -30.24 -4.86 -2.31
N ASP A 51 -30.81 -4.84 -3.52
CA ASP A 51 -30.12 -5.06 -4.80
C ASP A 51 -29.37 -3.82 -5.32
N GLU A 52 -29.57 -2.64 -4.72
CA GLU A 52 -28.82 -1.41 -5.05
C GLU A 52 -27.52 -1.25 -4.23
N TRP A 53 -27.20 -2.20 -3.34
CA TRP A 53 -26.10 -2.11 -2.39
C TRP A 53 -24.80 -2.61 -3.02
N LYS A 54 -23.92 -1.70 -3.46
CA LYS A 54 -22.57 -2.03 -3.97
C LYS A 54 -21.52 -1.88 -2.88
N THR A 55 -21.49 -2.79 -1.90
CA THR A 55 -20.46 -2.79 -0.84
C THR A 55 -19.50 -3.95 -1.06
N LEU A 56 -18.21 -3.65 -1.24
CA LEU A 56 -17.11 -4.63 -1.08
C LEU A 56 -16.88 -4.80 0.42
N ALA A 57 -17.03 -6.01 0.96
CA ALA A 57 -16.77 -6.28 2.36
C ALA A 57 -15.26 -6.40 2.63
N ALA A 58 -14.84 -5.80 3.75
CA ALA A 58 -13.62 -5.89 4.55
C ALA A 58 -13.51 -7.12 5.51
N GLU A 59 -12.35 -7.72 5.76
CA GLU A 59 -11.95 -8.72 6.78
C GLU A 59 -10.56 -8.24 7.20
N CYS A 60 -10.52 -7.51 8.30
CA CYS A 60 -9.27 -7.03 8.87
C CYS A 60 -9.12 -7.72 10.22
N SER A 61 -7.93 -8.22 10.52
CA SER A 61 -7.63 -8.68 11.88
C SER A 61 -6.84 -7.60 12.61
N LEU A 62 -7.42 -7.09 13.69
CA LEU A 62 -6.75 -6.24 14.66
C LEU A 62 -6.51 -7.08 15.90
N SER A 63 -5.27 -7.54 16.08
CA SER A 63 -4.87 -8.28 17.29
C SER A 63 -4.12 -7.32 18.22
N PRO A 64 -4.78 -6.74 19.23
CA PRO A 64 -4.07 -5.96 20.23
C PRO A 64 -3.10 -6.89 20.98
N CYS A 65 -1.88 -6.39 21.21
CA CYS A 65 -0.96 -7.06 22.12
C CYS A 65 -0.42 -6.07 23.14
N VAL A 66 -0.12 -6.60 24.33
CA VAL A 66 0.45 -5.87 25.45
C VAL A 66 1.96 -6.12 25.44
N ARG A 67 2.75 -5.06 25.25
CA ARG A 67 4.20 -5.10 25.50
C ARG A 67 4.50 -4.57 26.88
N THR A 68 5.22 -5.34 27.68
CA THR A 68 5.65 -4.94 29.02
C THR A 68 7.14 -4.64 29.00
N TYR A 69 7.52 -3.45 29.46
CA TYR A 69 8.92 -3.02 29.54
C TYR A 69 9.34 -2.80 30.99
N GLN A 70 10.59 -3.10 31.29
CA GLN A 70 11.30 -2.63 32.47
C GLN A 70 12.18 -1.45 32.07
N VAL A 71 12.02 -0.32 32.75
CA VAL A 71 12.92 0.82 32.59
C VAL A 71 13.89 0.84 33.75
N ASN A 72 15.18 0.75 33.45
CA ASN A 72 16.27 0.88 34.41
C ASN A 72 16.89 2.28 34.28
N VAL A 73 16.90 3.04 35.38
CA VAL A 73 17.56 4.35 35.44
C VAL A 73 18.93 4.18 36.10
N THR A 74 19.99 4.62 35.43
CA THR A 74 21.36 4.62 35.96
C THR A 74 21.97 6.00 35.70
N GLN A 75 22.37 6.71 36.76
CA GLN A 75 23.00 8.05 36.67
C GLN A 75 22.19 9.08 35.85
N GLY A 76 20.85 9.04 35.95
CA GLY A 76 19.96 9.96 35.21
C GLY A 76 19.74 9.60 33.75
N VAL A 77 20.31 8.48 33.28
CA VAL A 77 20.05 7.93 31.95
C VAL A 77 19.09 6.74 32.09
N SER A 78 17.96 6.78 31.39
CA SER A 78 17.03 5.67 31.31
C SER A 78 17.46 4.68 30.22
N SER A 79 17.28 3.40 30.50
CA SER A 79 17.46 2.30 29.55
C SER A 79 16.27 1.37 29.64
N GLU A 80 15.66 1.04 28.50
CA GLU A 80 14.47 0.20 28.43
C GLU A 80 14.84 -1.24 28.07
N VAL A 81 14.20 -2.20 28.72
CA VAL A 81 14.30 -3.62 28.42
C VAL A 81 12.88 -4.16 28.22
N LEU A 82 12.58 -4.64 27.01
CA LEU A 82 11.32 -5.34 26.73
C LEU A 82 11.32 -6.67 27.49
N LEU A 83 10.36 -6.87 28.37
CA LEU A 83 10.21 -8.09 29.16
C LEU A 83 9.33 -9.13 28.45
N SER A 84 8.20 -8.69 27.88
CA SER A 84 7.25 -9.59 27.22
C SER A 84 6.37 -8.88 26.19
N THR A 85 5.82 -9.67 25.27
CA THR A 85 4.75 -9.26 24.35
C THR A 85 3.65 -10.33 24.42
N THR A 86 2.44 -9.94 24.80
CA THR A 86 1.31 -10.86 25.02
C THR A 86 0.14 -10.49 24.11
N PRO A 87 -0.23 -11.33 23.12
CA PRO A 87 -1.45 -11.16 22.33
C PRO A 87 -2.70 -11.25 23.21
N MET A 88 -3.71 -10.42 22.95
CA MET A 88 -5.00 -10.50 23.62
C MET A 88 -5.99 -11.28 22.74
N GLU A 89 -6.30 -12.52 23.12
CA GLU A 89 -6.97 -13.49 22.23
C GLU A 89 -8.50 -13.61 22.43
N LYS A 90 -9.11 -13.05 23.50
CA LYS A 90 -10.55 -13.26 23.78
C LYS A 90 -11.33 -11.98 24.11
N ALA A 91 -12.59 -11.97 23.67
CA ALA A 91 -13.55 -10.89 23.91
C ALA A 91 -13.92 -10.68 25.40
N SER A 92 -13.85 -11.73 26.21
CA SER A 92 -14.12 -11.67 27.66
C SER A 92 -13.03 -10.97 28.47
N ASP A 93 -11.87 -10.75 27.86
CA ASP A 93 -10.72 -10.12 28.50
C ASP A 93 -10.80 -8.58 28.39
N TYR A 94 -11.88 -8.04 27.81
CA TYR A 94 -12.18 -6.62 27.67
C TYR A 94 -13.18 -6.14 28.75
N PRO A 95 -12.81 -5.20 29.64
CA PRO A 95 -13.77 -4.63 30.58
C PRO A 95 -14.71 -3.64 29.87
N GLY A 96 -16.02 -3.95 29.82
CA GLY A 96 -17.09 -2.94 29.76
C GLY A 96 -17.76 -2.59 28.42
N ALA A 97 -17.73 -3.42 27.38
CA ALA A 97 -18.42 -3.10 26.12
C ALA A 97 -19.84 -3.69 26.03
N SER A 98 -20.87 -2.84 25.87
CA SER A 98 -22.21 -3.24 25.43
C SER A 98 -22.53 -2.57 24.10
N TYR A 99 -22.85 -3.38 23.08
CA TYR A 99 -23.33 -2.92 21.78
C TYR A 99 -24.76 -3.39 21.55
N THR A 100 -25.63 -2.52 21.05
CA THR A 100 -26.99 -2.90 20.62
C THR A 100 -26.95 -3.27 19.14
N ALA A 101 -27.14 -4.55 18.82
CA ALA A 101 -27.19 -5.04 17.44
C ALA A 101 -28.56 -4.77 16.80
N THR A 102 -28.55 -4.34 15.53
CA THR A 102 -29.74 -4.40 14.67
C THR A 102 -29.73 -5.76 13.95
N PRO A 103 -30.87 -6.46 13.75
CA PRO A 103 -30.86 -7.77 13.08
C PRO A 103 -30.42 -7.61 11.62
N MET A 104 -29.36 -8.30 11.20
CA MET A 104 -28.80 -8.20 9.84
C MET A 104 -28.77 -9.55 9.14
N PRO A 105 -28.91 -9.57 7.80
CA PRO A 105 -28.84 -10.81 7.04
C PRO A 105 -27.40 -11.33 6.98
N CYS A 106 -27.22 -12.60 7.32
CA CYS A 106 -26.03 -13.37 6.99
C CYS A 106 -26.04 -13.69 5.49
N LEU A 107 -24.96 -13.41 4.78
CA LEU A 107 -24.80 -13.81 3.38
C LEU A 107 -24.01 -15.12 3.30
N ILE A 108 -24.51 -16.10 2.56
CA ILE A 108 -23.80 -17.35 2.24
C ILE A 108 -23.87 -17.53 0.72
N ASN A 109 -22.71 -17.56 0.06
CA ASN A 109 -22.60 -17.65 -1.41
C ASN A 109 -23.49 -16.63 -2.17
N GLY A 110 -23.55 -15.39 -1.67
CA GLY A 110 -24.37 -14.32 -2.24
C GLY A 110 -25.87 -14.38 -1.93
N THR A 111 -26.33 -15.36 -1.13
CA THR A 111 -27.73 -15.49 -0.70
C THR A 111 -27.91 -14.98 0.74
N PRO A 112 -28.83 -14.04 1.01
CA PRO A 112 -29.07 -13.51 2.36
C PRO A 112 -29.98 -14.42 3.21
N TYR A 113 -29.64 -14.56 4.49
CA TYR A 113 -30.33 -15.36 5.50
C TYR A 113 -30.59 -14.52 6.76
N PRO A 114 -31.82 -14.44 7.27
CA PRO A 114 -32.11 -13.69 8.48
C PRO A 114 -31.53 -14.39 9.72
N ALA A 115 -31.20 -13.63 10.78
CA ALA A 115 -30.71 -14.19 12.04
C ALA A 115 -31.65 -15.25 12.66
N THR A 116 -32.96 -15.14 12.42
CA THR A 116 -33.98 -16.12 12.84
C THR A 116 -33.86 -17.49 12.17
N ALA A 117 -33.07 -17.62 11.10
CA ALA A 117 -32.76 -18.91 10.48
C ALA A 117 -31.77 -19.75 11.31
N PHE A 118 -31.14 -19.15 12.33
CA PHE A 118 -30.01 -19.70 13.06
C PHE A 118 -30.29 -19.79 14.56
N THR A 119 -31.45 -20.34 14.95
CA THR A 119 -31.88 -20.38 16.37
C THR A 119 -31.28 -21.54 17.17
N THR A 120 -30.71 -22.54 16.50
CA THR A 120 -30.13 -23.74 17.12
C THR A 120 -28.72 -24.01 16.63
N ALA A 121 -27.84 -24.36 17.57
CA ALA A 121 -26.49 -24.82 17.27
C ALA A 121 -26.51 -26.23 16.65
N ASN A 122 -25.68 -26.43 15.64
CA ASN A 122 -25.41 -27.69 14.95
C ASN A 122 -23.94 -27.73 14.52
N ALA A 123 -23.54 -28.79 13.80
CA ALA A 123 -22.15 -29.02 13.41
C ALA A 123 -21.53 -27.91 12.53
N THR A 124 -22.35 -27.13 11.82
CA THR A 124 -21.90 -26.10 10.87
C THR A 124 -22.13 -24.68 11.36
N ASN A 125 -22.84 -24.45 12.47
CA ASN A 125 -23.23 -23.10 12.92
C ASN A 125 -23.02 -22.85 14.43
N THR A 126 -21.81 -23.07 14.92
CA THR A 126 -21.52 -23.05 16.36
C THR A 126 -21.20 -21.66 16.94
N PHE A 127 -21.27 -20.56 16.17
CA PHE A 127 -20.86 -19.24 16.65
C PHE A 127 -22.02 -18.52 17.37
N PRO A 128 -22.01 -18.39 18.72
CA PRO A 128 -23.14 -17.85 19.45
C PRO A 128 -23.12 -16.31 19.45
N VAL A 129 -24.23 -15.68 19.08
CA VAL A 129 -24.40 -14.23 19.12
C VAL A 129 -25.71 -13.86 19.79
N THR A 130 -25.60 -13.20 20.94
CA THR A 130 -26.73 -12.79 21.78
C THR A 130 -27.25 -11.42 21.34
N GLY A 131 -28.56 -11.21 21.38
CA GLY A 131 -29.17 -9.91 21.02
C GLY A 131 -29.58 -9.73 19.56
N LEU A 132 -29.35 -10.74 18.71
CA LEU A 132 -29.83 -10.76 17.32
C LEU A 132 -31.28 -11.29 17.18
N LEU A 133 -31.75 -12.02 18.18
CA LEU A 133 -33.10 -12.58 18.23
C LEU A 133 -33.97 -11.82 19.25
N PRO A 134 -35.30 -11.89 19.15
CA PRO A 134 -36.21 -11.32 20.14
C PRO A 134 -35.85 -11.76 21.57
N ASN A 135 -36.09 -10.87 22.55
CA ASN A 135 -35.82 -11.09 23.97
C ASN A 135 -34.35 -11.37 24.31
N ASN A 136 -33.42 -10.84 23.51
CA ASN A 136 -31.99 -11.02 23.71
C ASN A 136 -31.53 -12.49 23.59
N ALA A 137 -32.29 -13.32 22.87
CA ALA A 137 -31.92 -14.71 22.66
C ALA A 137 -30.67 -14.85 21.76
N THR A 138 -29.97 -15.98 21.91
CA THR A 138 -28.74 -16.29 21.17
C THR A 138 -29.08 -16.93 19.82
N ALA A 139 -28.57 -16.36 18.73
CA ALA A 139 -28.45 -17.01 17.44
C ALA A 139 -27.11 -17.79 17.34
N TYR A 140 -27.08 -18.86 16.57
CA TYR A 140 -25.94 -19.75 16.37
C TYR A 140 -25.56 -19.76 14.89
N LEU A 141 -24.61 -18.91 14.52
CA LEU A 141 -24.34 -18.54 13.13
C LEU A 141 -23.31 -19.47 12.46
N PRO A 142 -23.48 -19.79 11.17
CA PRO A 142 -22.48 -20.45 10.34
C PRO A 142 -21.17 -19.69 10.28
N LYS A 143 -20.05 -20.40 10.14
CA LYS A 143 -18.71 -19.78 10.01
C LYS A 143 -18.56 -19.05 8.67
N GLU A 144 -19.36 -19.45 7.69
CA GLU A 144 -19.35 -18.95 6.32
C GLU A 144 -20.25 -17.72 6.13
N CYS A 145 -20.88 -17.22 7.21
CA CYS A 145 -21.71 -16.03 7.16
C CYS A 145 -20.87 -14.75 7.01
N TYR A 146 -21.19 -13.95 6.00
CA TYR A 146 -20.74 -12.55 5.91
C TYR A 146 -21.82 -11.63 6.47
N PHE A 147 -21.42 -10.65 7.30
CA PHE A 147 -22.35 -9.70 7.93
C PHE A 147 -22.22 -8.31 7.30
N LEU A 148 -23.35 -7.67 7.05
CA LEU A 148 -23.44 -6.22 6.88
C LEU A 148 -23.56 -5.59 8.27
N TYR A 149 -23.01 -4.39 8.52
CA TYR A 149 -23.23 -3.61 9.74
C TYR A 149 -23.82 -2.23 9.39
N ALA A 150 -24.88 -1.80 10.08
CA ALA A 150 -25.41 -0.43 9.97
C ALA A 150 -24.53 0.57 10.76
N SER A 151 -24.46 1.81 10.28
CA SER A 151 -23.30 2.72 10.42
C SER A 151 -22.77 3.06 11.84
N PRO A 152 -21.47 3.42 11.97
CA PRO A 152 -20.74 3.58 13.23
C PRO A 152 -20.62 5.06 13.65
N LEU A 153 -21.70 5.65 14.16
CA LEU A 153 -21.69 7.06 14.61
C LEU A 153 -20.60 7.35 15.66
N GLY A 154 -20.34 6.40 16.58
CA GLY A 154 -19.35 6.58 17.65
C GLY A 154 -17.88 6.48 17.22
N LEU A 155 -17.57 5.81 16.10
CA LEU A 155 -16.18 5.70 15.63
C LEU A 155 -15.81 6.88 14.70
N GLN A 156 -16.77 7.42 13.94
CA GLN A 156 -16.57 8.65 13.16
C GLN A 156 -16.30 9.88 14.04
N GLU A 157 -16.87 9.94 15.24
CA GLU A 157 -16.62 11.02 16.22
C GLU A 157 -15.23 10.87 16.89
N PHE A 158 -14.70 9.65 17.01
CA PHE A 158 -13.43 9.36 17.68
C PHE A 158 -12.21 9.37 16.74
N LEU A 159 -12.38 8.98 15.47
CA LEU A 159 -11.29 8.85 14.48
C LEU A 159 -10.48 10.13 14.22
N PRO A 160 -11.08 11.33 14.15
CA PRO A 160 -10.33 12.57 14.01
C PRO A 160 -9.40 12.83 15.21
N SER A 161 -9.84 12.50 16.43
CA SER A 161 -9.04 12.62 17.66
C SER A 161 -7.95 11.55 17.74
N PHE A 162 -8.28 10.32 17.34
CA PHE A 162 -7.37 9.17 17.28
C PHE A 162 -6.22 9.34 16.27
N LEU A 163 -6.49 9.90 15.08
CA LEU A 163 -5.49 10.13 14.04
C LEU A 163 -4.65 11.40 14.28
N THR A 164 -5.11 12.31 15.14
CA THR A 164 -4.39 13.54 15.52
C THR A 164 -3.65 13.42 16.86
N GLY A 165 -3.88 12.35 17.63
CA GLY A 165 -3.17 12.07 18.88
C GLY A 165 -3.75 12.76 20.12
N THR A 166 -5.01 13.20 20.08
CA THR A 166 -5.68 13.85 21.22
C THR A 166 -6.28 12.80 22.17
N VAL A 167 -5.99 12.94 23.46
CA VAL A 167 -6.58 12.15 24.57
C VAL A 167 -7.53 13.07 25.33
N ASP A 168 -8.77 12.64 25.55
CA ASP A 168 -9.73 13.39 26.39
C ASP A 168 -9.30 13.40 27.87
N ALA A 169 -9.57 14.51 28.54
CA ALA A 169 -9.10 14.81 29.89
C ALA A 169 -9.61 13.82 30.95
N ALA A 170 -8.75 13.48 31.93
CA ALA A 170 -9.17 12.90 33.20
C ALA A 170 -9.67 14.03 34.13
N PRO A 171 -10.81 13.87 34.83
CA PRO A 171 -11.43 14.97 35.58
C PRO A 171 -10.72 15.41 36.88
N GLU A 172 -9.56 14.84 37.21
CA GLU A 172 -8.94 14.99 38.55
C GLU A 172 -7.40 15.13 38.48
N VAL A 173 -6.90 16.20 37.84
CA VAL A 173 -5.50 16.64 38.00
C VAL A 173 -5.53 18.08 38.51
N ASP A 174 -4.87 18.37 39.63
CA ASP A 174 -4.84 19.72 40.22
C ASP A 174 -3.41 20.30 40.33
N ALA A 175 -3.32 21.59 40.70
CA ALA A 175 -2.07 22.34 40.75
C ALA A 175 -1.03 21.83 41.77
N SER A 176 -1.37 20.85 42.60
CA SER A 176 -0.48 20.18 43.55
C SER A 176 0.19 18.91 42.99
N ASP A 177 -0.21 18.45 41.80
CA ASP A 177 0.38 17.28 41.14
C ASP A 177 1.75 17.59 40.49
N PRO A 178 2.65 16.58 40.36
CA PRO A 178 3.94 16.74 39.68
C PRO A 178 3.81 17.32 38.26
N ALA A 179 4.66 18.30 37.92
CA ALA A 179 4.59 19.02 36.63
C ALA A 179 4.67 18.13 35.38
N TRP A 180 5.27 16.94 35.49
CA TRP A 180 5.31 15.97 34.40
C TRP A 180 3.94 15.35 34.09
N LEU A 181 3.03 15.26 35.08
CA LEU A 181 1.64 14.87 34.82
C LEU A 181 0.98 15.94 33.93
N GLY A 182 1.06 17.23 34.27
CA GLY A 182 0.52 18.31 33.43
C GLY A 182 1.08 18.36 31.99
N THR A 183 2.28 17.81 31.77
CA THR A 183 2.91 17.73 30.44
C THR A 183 2.36 16.56 29.60
N LEU A 184 1.91 15.48 30.23
CA LEU A 184 1.27 14.33 29.57
C LEU A 184 -0.16 14.63 29.09
N TRP A 185 -0.82 15.64 29.67
CA TRP A 185 -2.23 15.96 29.40
C TRP A 185 -2.44 17.44 29.01
N ALA A 186 -1.52 18.00 28.23
CA ALA A 186 -1.52 19.40 27.81
C ALA A 186 -2.58 19.74 26.74
N ASP A 187 -3.88 19.67 27.10
CA ASP A 187 -5.04 20.13 26.33
C ASP A 187 -4.95 19.83 24.82
N GLY A 188 -4.70 18.56 24.50
CA GLY A 188 -4.68 18.07 23.13
C GLY A 188 -3.42 18.39 22.31
N ASN A 189 -2.36 18.93 22.91
CA ASN A 189 -1.07 19.17 22.23
C ASN A 189 0.01 18.14 22.61
N VAL A 190 -0.38 16.86 22.70
CA VAL A 190 0.52 15.76 23.10
C VAL A 190 0.97 15.02 21.85
N SER A 191 2.29 14.85 21.67
CA SER A 191 2.90 14.07 20.57
C SER A 191 3.77 12.95 21.12
N LEU A 192 4.10 11.94 20.30
CA LEU A 192 5.02 10.86 20.69
C LEU A 192 6.36 11.38 21.23
N ALA A 193 6.86 12.48 20.67
CA ALA A 193 8.08 13.14 21.13
C ALA A 193 7.91 13.80 22.51
N ILE A 194 6.74 14.41 22.78
CA ILE A 194 6.41 15.02 24.08
C ILE A 194 6.25 13.95 25.16
N VAL A 195 5.65 12.80 24.81
CA VAL A 195 5.57 11.65 25.71
C VAL A 195 6.96 11.11 26.04
N GLY A 196 7.84 10.96 25.03
CA GLY A 196 9.25 10.59 25.26
C GLY A 196 10.00 11.58 26.17
N ALA A 197 9.75 12.88 26.02
CA ALA A 197 10.33 13.91 26.88
C ALA A 197 9.75 13.91 28.32
N ALA A 198 8.47 13.57 28.49
CA ALA A 198 7.84 13.38 29.79
C ALA A 198 8.46 12.20 30.55
N TRP A 199 8.81 11.11 29.85
CA TRP A 199 9.53 9.97 30.42
C TRP A 199 10.96 10.30 30.85
N ALA A 200 11.68 11.13 30.08
CA ALA A 200 12.98 11.66 30.51
C ALA A 200 12.85 12.55 31.77
N SER A 201 11.80 13.37 31.82
CA SER A 201 11.51 14.25 32.97
C SER A 201 11.04 13.49 34.22
N LEU A 202 10.42 12.31 34.05
CA LEU A 202 10.07 11.39 35.13
C LEU A 202 11.32 10.80 35.77
N ALA A 203 12.32 10.41 34.96
CA ALA A 203 13.62 9.94 35.45
C ALA A 203 14.36 11.03 36.25
N ASP A 204 14.33 12.28 35.79
CA ASP A 204 14.88 13.42 36.53
C ASP A 204 14.14 13.69 37.85
N SER A 205 12.80 13.54 37.86
CA SER A 205 11.96 13.74 39.05
C SER A 205 12.13 12.64 40.09
N MET A 206 12.23 11.37 39.67
CA MET A 206 12.57 10.24 40.55
C MET A 206 13.95 10.44 41.17
N THR A 207 14.92 10.86 40.36
CA THR A 207 16.27 11.19 40.82
C THR A 207 16.24 12.36 41.82
N ALA A 208 15.47 13.42 41.57
CA ALA A 208 15.33 14.57 42.46
C ALA A 208 14.61 14.22 43.79
N ASN A 209 13.61 13.33 43.76
CA ASN A 209 12.90 12.89 44.96
C ASN A 209 13.79 12.01 45.86
N MET A 210 14.57 11.10 45.27
CA MET A 210 15.54 10.27 46.00
C MET A 210 16.68 11.13 46.59
N ARG A 211 17.15 12.15 45.86
CA ARG A 211 18.12 13.16 46.36
C ARG A 211 17.62 13.95 47.59
N ARG A 212 16.31 14.18 47.71
CA ARG A 212 15.70 14.91 48.84
C ARG A 212 15.50 14.06 50.09
N ASN A 213 15.37 12.74 49.95
CA ASN A 213 14.91 11.84 51.02
C ASN A 213 15.97 10.84 51.54
N GLY A 214 17.27 11.05 51.27
CA GLY A 214 18.35 10.59 52.18
C GLY A 214 19.35 9.54 51.69
N ASP A 215 20.21 9.89 50.72
CA ASP A 215 21.55 9.28 50.61
C ASP A 215 22.61 10.38 50.44
N ALA A 216 23.46 10.54 51.46
CA ALA A 216 24.52 11.55 51.51
C ALA A 216 25.84 11.09 50.84
N SER A 217 25.90 9.87 50.30
CA SER A 217 27.09 9.33 49.62
C SER A 217 26.97 9.51 48.10
N ASN A 218 27.37 10.68 47.64
CA ASN A 218 27.13 11.25 46.31
C ASN A 218 27.80 10.51 45.10
N SER A 219 27.72 9.18 44.99
CA SER A 219 28.32 8.41 43.88
C SER A 219 27.66 7.08 43.48
N ALA A 220 26.59 6.63 44.13
CA ALA A 220 25.87 5.41 43.72
C ALA A 220 24.70 5.70 42.74
N PRO A 221 24.47 4.87 41.69
CA PRO A 221 23.32 5.03 40.80
C PRO A 221 22.00 4.80 41.52
N ALA A 222 21.03 5.71 41.33
CA ALA A 222 19.65 5.53 41.77
C ALA A 222 18.95 4.51 40.86
N ALA A 223 18.89 3.25 41.27
CA ALA A 223 18.14 2.22 40.56
C ALA A 223 16.64 2.34 40.89
N GLY A 224 15.81 2.48 39.85
CA GLY A 224 14.36 2.41 39.93
C GLY A 224 13.83 1.61 38.75
N VAL A 225 12.71 0.91 38.96
CA VAL A 225 12.01 0.13 37.93
C VAL A 225 10.66 0.77 37.68
N ALA A 226 10.42 1.20 36.44
CA ALA A 226 9.08 1.56 35.97
C ALA A 226 8.60 0.49 34.98
N LEU A 227 7.33 0.09 35.12
CA LEU A 227 6.66 -0.81 34.19
C LEU A 227 5.78 0.02 33.24
N ARG A 228 6.12 -0.01 31.96
CA ARG A 228 5.32 0.57 30.89
C ARG A 228 4.61 -0.56 30.15
N THR A 229 3.31 -0.40 29.98
CA THR A 229 2.51 -1.25 29.12
C THR A 229 2.18 -0.49 27.86
N GLU A 230 2.50 -1.06 26.70
CA GLU A 230 2.06 -0.52 25.41
C GLU A 230 1.04 -1.44 24.78
N THR A 231 -0.09 -0.88 24.39
CA THR A 231 -0.98 -1.55 23.44
C THR A 231 -0.40 -1.35 22.06
N CYS A 232 0.04 -2.43 21.44
CA CYS A 232 0.36 -2.43 20.03
C CYS A 232 -0.89 -2.83 19.25
N ILE A 233 -1.20 -2.05 18.23
CA ILE A 233 -2.24 -2.39 17.26
C ILE A 233 -1.53 -3.01 16.05
N SER A 234 -1.64 -4.33 15.90
CA SER A 234 -1.31 -4.98 14.63
C SER A 234 -2.51 -4.83 13.72
N TYR A 235 -2.38 -3.99 12.71
CA TYR A 235 -3.32 -3.94 11.60
C TYR A 235 -2.81 -4.92 10.54
N ASP A 236 -3.47 -6.07 10.42
CA ASP A 236 -3.36 -6.89 9.21
C ASP A 236 -4.50 -6.47 8.28
N GLY A 237 -4.17 -5.49 7.45
CA GLY A 237 -5.06 -4.89 6.47
C GLY A 237 -4.95 -5.51 5.10
N ASP A 238 -4.46 -6.73 4.99
CA ASP A 238 -4.20 -7.35 3.71
C ASP A 238 -5.51 -7.86 3.13
N TYR A 239 -6.19 -6.95 2.44
CA TYR A 239 -7.48 -7.21 1.79
C TYR A 239 -7.38 -7.94 0.47
N PHE A 240 -6.52 -8.92 0.47
CA PHE A 240 -6.32 -9.83 -0.60
C PHE A 240 -5.96 -11.13 0.08
N ARG A 241 -6.65 -12.23 -0.25
CA ARG A 241 -6.11 -13.55 0.08
C ARG A 241 -4.66 -13.50 -0.35
N THR A 242 -3.71 -13.51 0.57
CA THR A 242 -2.33 -13.42 0.17
C THR A 242 -2.02 -14.74 -0.54
N GLY A 243 -1.81 -14.64 -1.84
CA GLY A 243 -1.44 -15.78 -2.66
C GLY A 243 -0.11 -16.33 -2.18
N HIS A 244 0.11 -17.61 -2.43
CA HIS A 244 1.39 -18.25 -2.19
C HIS A 244 1.94 -18.69 -3.54
N ALA A 245 3.17 -18.30 -3.85
CA ALA A 245 3.89 -18.86 -4.97
C ALA A 245 4.48 -20.21 -4.56
N ALA A 246 4.38 -21.20 -5.43
CA ALA A 246 5.00 -22.51 -5.28
C ALA A 246 5.56 -22.97 -6.62
N GLU A 247 6.67 -23.69 -6.56
CA GLU A 247 7.18 -24.44 -7.71
C GLU A 247 6.31 -25.68 -7.89
N VAL A 248 5.74 -25.83 -9.09
CA VAL A 248 4.83 -26.93 -9.43
C VAL A 248 5.10 -27.39 -10.85
N ASP A 249 5.06 -28.70 -11.07
CA ASP A 249 5.08 -29.25 -12.42
C ASP A 249 3.76 -28.95 -13.11
N VAL A 250 3.83 -28.30 -14.27
CA VAL A 250 2.67 -27.99 -15.12
C VAL A 250 2.92 -28.47 -16.55
N PRO A 251 1.87 -28.77 -17.33
CA PRO A 251 2.03 -29.05 -18.76
C PRO A 251 2.65 -27.86 -19.50
N THR A 252 3.38 -28.14 -20.58
CA THR A 252 3.80 -27.10 -21.54
C THR A 252 2.58 -26.29 -21.99
N PRO A 253 2.66 -24.95 -22.05
CA PRO A 253 1.51 -24.12 -22.35
C PRO A 253 0.98 -24.40 -23.76
N ARG A 254 -0.35 -24.31 -23.91
CA ARG A 254 -1.04 -24.52 -25.18
C ARG A 254 -0.71 -23.38 -26.14
N LEU A 255 -0.30 -23.75 -27.35
CA LEU A 255 0.06 -22.80 -28.38
C LEU A 255 -1.18 -22.21 -29.07
N ARG A 256 -1.46 -20.94 -28.80
CA ARG A 256 -2.60 -20.18 -29.34
C ARG A 256 -2.24 -19.47 -30.65
N PRO A 257 -3.19 -19.20 -31.57
CA PRO A 257 -2.90 -18.40 -32.77
C PRO A 257 -2.22 -17.07 -32.41
N GLY A 258 -1.21 -16.70 -33.19
CA GLY A 258 -0.44 -15.46 -32.96
C GLY A 258 0.52 -15.51 -31.77
N HIS A 259 0.74 -16.69 -31.16
CA HIS A 259 1.70 -16.88 -30.07
C HIS A 259 2.79 -17.88 -30.47
N ALA A 260 4.05 -17.59 -30.14
CA ALA A 260 5.17 -18.52 -30.25
C ALA A 260 5.41 -19.25 -28.94
N LEU A 261 5.95 -20.47 -29.00
CA LEU A 261 6.47 -21.19 -27.84
C LEU A 261 7.93 -20.79 -27.64
N VAL A 262 8.27 -20.39 -26.42
CA VAL A 262 9.60 -19.91 -26.07
C VAL A 262 10.14 -20.69 -24.89
N LYS A 263 11.39 -21.14 -24.99
CA LYS A 263 12.16 -21.62 -23.84
C LYS A 263 12.78 -20.44 -23.12
N THR A 264 12.36 -20.21 -21.89
CA THR A 264 12.82 -19.09 -21.05
C THR A 264 14.28 -19.31 -20.63
N ILE A 265 15.09 -18.26 -20.72
CA ILE A 265 16.51 -18.26 -20.29
C ILE A 265 16.72 -17.29 -19.12
N ALA A 266 16.11 -16.11 -19.19
CA ALA A 266 16.17 -15.09 -18.14
C ALA A 266 14.81 -14.44 -17.93
N VAL A 267 14.56 -13.96 -16.73
CA VAL A 267 13.36 -13.20 -16.34
C VAL A 267 13.76 -11.95 -15.56
N ALA A 268 12.90 -10.95 -15.54
CA ALA A 268 13.07 -9.77 -14.69
C ALA A 268 11.94 -9.69 -13.65
N LEU A 269 12.27 -9.18 -12.46
CA LEU A 269 11.31 -9.00 -11.38
C LEU A 269 10.69 -7.60 -11.45
N ASN A 270 9.37 -7.55 -11.41
CA ASN A 270 8.57 -6.34 -11.46
C ASN A 270 7.72 -6.20 -10.20
N PRO A 271 7.30 -4.97 -9.85
CA PRO A 271 6.29 -4.77 -8.82
C PRO A 271 5.01 -5.54 -9.11
N SER A 272 4.66 -5.73 -10.39
CA SER A 272 3.49 -6.50 -10.78
C SER A 272 3.54 -7.93 -10.25
N ASP A 273 4.70 -8.60 -10.30
CA ASP A 273 4.78 -10.03 -9.99
C ASP A 273 4.37 -10.33 -8.53
N TRP A 274 4.91 -9.57 -7.58
CA TRP A 274 4.54 -9.74 -6.17
C TRP A 274 3.15 -9.16 -5.89
N LYS A 275 2.74 -8.07 -6.57
CA LYS A 275 1.39 -7.51 -6.42
C LYS A 275 0.32 -8.47 -6.95
N HIS A 276 0.59 -9.27 -7.97
CA HIS A 276 -0.32 -10.34 -8.41
C HIS A 276 -0.50 -11.40 -7.34
N ILE A 277 0.59 -11.85 -6.72
CA ILE A 277 0.52 -12.85 -5.66
C ILE A 277 -0.18 -12.27 -4.42
N HIS A 278 0.26 -11.11 -3.97
CA HIS A 278 -0.15 -10.54 -2.70
C HIS A 278 -1.51 -9.85 -2.79
N PHE A 279 -1.82 -9.18 -3.90
CA PHE A 279 -3.02 -8.37 -4.06
C PHE A 279 -4.06 -8.91 -5.05
N ILE A 280 -3.74 -9.85 -5.94
CA ILE A 280 -4.73 -10.31 -6.92
C ILE A 280 -4.49 -11.79 -7.20
N PRO A 281 -4.50 -12.64 -6.17
CA PRO A 281 -4.14 -14.04 -6.34
C PRO A 281 -5.08 -14.67 -7.36
N SER A 282 -4.50 -15.37 -8.32
CA SER A 282 -5.24 -16.19 -9.25
C SER A 282 -4.74 -17.61 -9.14
N GLU A 283 -5.58 -18.50 -8.62
CA GLU A 283 -5.20 -19.87 -8.30
C GLU A 283 -4.78 -20.63 -9.56
N GLY A 284 -3.63 -21.29 -9.50
CA GLY A 284 -3.07 -22.05 -10.61
C GLY A 284 -2.56 -21.22 -11.78
N CYS A 285 -2.42 -19.89 -11.64
CA CYS A 285 -1.81 -19.05 -12.66
C CYS A 285 -0.28 -19.01 -12.55
N THR A 286 0.39 -18.99 -13.69
CA THR A 286 1.83 -18.77 -13.80
C THR A 286 2.14 -17.29 -13.60
N GLY A 287 3.08 -16.98 -12.70
CA GLY A 287 3.54 -15.61 -12.45
C GLY A 287 4.59 -15.13 -13.45
N GLY A 288 5.06 -13.89 -13.29
CA GLY A 288 6.14 -13.33 -14.13
C GLY A 288 5.62 -12.63 -15.37
N VAL A 289 6.06 -11.38 -15.58
CA VAL A 289 5.65 -10.56 -16.74
C VAL A 289 6.75 -10.33 -17.78
N ASP A 290 8.01 -10.60 -17.41
CA ASP A 290 9.18 -10.33 -18.24
C ASP A 290 9.98 -11.61 -18.51
N TYR A 291 10.44 -11.75 -19.75
CA TYR A 291 11.28 -12.87 -20.15
C TYR A 291 12.28 -12.47 -21.24
N ALA A 292 13.33 -13.27 -21.35
CA ALA A 292 14.18 -13.42 -22.52
C ALA A 292 14.44 -14.91 -22.73
N GLY A 293 14.37 -15.37 -23.98
CA GLY A 293 14.41 -16.79 -24.29
C GLY A 293 14.67 -17.11 -25.76
N ILE A 294 14.60 -18.40 -26.07
CA ILE A 294 14.83 -18.94 -27.41
C ILE A 294 13.51 -19.48 -27.95
N VAL A 295 13.16 -19.10 -29.17
CA VAL A 295 11.95 -19.61 -29.84
C VAL A 295 12.12 -21.11 -30.11
N GLU A 296 11.20 -21.90 -29.60
CA GLU A 296 11.12 -23.35 -29.83
C GLU A 296 10.17 -23.64 -30.99
N ASP A 297 9.01 -22.98 -31.00
CA ASP A 297 8.05 -23.05 -32.10
C ASP A 297 7.55 -21.64 -32.45
N PRO A 298 7.85 -21.11 -33.66
CA PRO A 298 7.38 -19.80 -34.06
C PRO A 298 5.88 -19.73 -34.37
N ASN A 299 5.19 -20.88 -34.45
CA ASN A 299 3.75 -20.98 -34.72
C ASN A 299 3.27 -20.19 -35.95
N GLY A 300 4.09 -20.15 -37.00
CA GLY A 300 3.78 -19.44 -38.24
C GLY A 300 3.82 -17.90 -38.15
N ILE A 301 4.33 -17.32 -37.05
CA ILE A 301 4.53 -15.87 -36.95
C ILE A 301 5.55 -15.40 -37.98
N SER A 302 5.16 -14.42 -38.79
CA SER A 302 5.99 -13.90 -39.88
C SER A 302 7.27 -13.24 -39.35
N GLY A 303 8.42 -13.61 -39.93
CA GLY A 303 9.72 -13.06 -39.55
C GLY A 303 10.33 -13.67 -38.28
N LEU A 304 9.70 -14.69 -37.69
CA LEU A 304 10.21 -15.44 -36.53
C LEU A 304 10.56 -16.88 -36.92
N ALA A 305 11.68 -17.39 -36.41
CA ALA A 305 12.14 -18.76 -36.63
C ALA A 305 12.52 -19.45 -35.33
N ALA A 306 12.43 -20.79 -35.30
CA ALA A 306 12.99 -21.56 -34.20
C ALA A 306 14.49 -21.28 -34.05
N GLY A 307 14.96 -21.12 -32.82
CA GLY A 307 16.32 -20.70 -32.48
C GLY A 307 16.52 -19.18 -32.39
N ASP A 308 15.54 -18.35 -32.80
CA ASP A 308 15.63 -16.90 -32.60
C ASP A 308 15.67 -16.56 -31.10
N ARG A 309 16.50 -15.58 -30.74
CA ARG A 309 16.59 -15.02 -29.40
C ARG A 309 15.57 -13.88 -29.29
N ILE A 310 14.61 -13.97 -28.38
CA ILE A 310 13.59 -12.93 -28.19
C ILE A 310 13.41 -12.57 -26.72
N ALA A 311 13.02 -11.32 -26.45
CA ALA A 311 12.64 -10.84 -25.13
C ALA A 311 11.34 -10.03 -25.22
N GLY A 312 10.54 -10.04 -24.17
CA GLY A 312 9.23 -9.39 -24.25
C GLY A 312 8.43 -9.38 -22.95
N PHE A 313 7.19 -8.94 -23.12
CA PHE A 313 6.20 -8.80 -22.05
C PHE A 313 5.10 -9.84 -22.23
N VAL A 314 4.69 -10.48 -21.13
CA VAL A 314 3.56 -11.42 -21.08
C VAL A 314 2.61 -11.10 -19.93
N HIS A 315 1.40 -11.65 -19.97
CA HIS A 315 0.40 -11.42 -18.95
C HIS A 315 0.59 -12.41 -17.77
N GLY A 316 1.60 -12.17 -16.94
CA GLY A 316 1.76 -12.90 -15.68
C GLY A 316 0.55 -12.76 -14.76
N GLY A 317 0.15 -13.85 -14.09
CA GLY A 317 -1.01 -13.88 -13.20
C GLY A 317 -2.36 -13.69 -13.92
N ASN A 318 -2.45 -14.08 -15.19
CA ASN A 318 -3.65 -13.92 -16.01
C ASN A 318 -4.75 -14.94 -15.63
N ALA A 319 -5.79 -14.48 -14.94
CA ALA A 319 -6.95 -15.30 -14.56
C ALA A 319 -7.78 -15.79 -15.76
N SER A 320 -7.60 -15.22 -16.95
CA SER A 320 -8.29 -15.64 -18.17
C SER A 320 -7.53 -16.69 -18.97
N GLU A 321 -6.20 -16.73 -18.84
CA GLU A 321 -5.31 -17.70 -19.48
C GLU A 321 -4.17 -18.01 -18.50
N HIS A 322 -4.38 -19.03 -17.66
CA HIS A 322 -3.53 -19.32 -16.49
C HIS A 322 -2.06 -19.65 -16.84
N GLU A 323 -1.77 -19.90 -18.11
CA GLU A 323 -0.49 -20.33 -18.65
C GLU A 323 0.40 -19.18 -19.19
N ASP A 324 -0.06 -17.92 -19.16
CA ASP A 324 0.60 -16.75 -19.78
C ASP A 324 1.79 -16.15 -19.00
N GLY A 325 2.26 -16.81 -17.94
CA GLY A 325 3.33 -16.28 -17.09
C GLY A 325 4.76 -16.62 -17.56
N ALA A 326 5.70 -15.74 -17.23
CA ALA A 326 7.11 -15.89 -17.56
C ALA A 326 7.92 -16.75 -16.57
N PHE A 327 7.44 -16.96 -15.35
CA PHE A 327 8.11 -17.79 -14.33
C PHE A 327 7.87 -19.28 -14.59
N ALA A 328 8.26 -19.72 -15.79
CA ALA A 328 8.19 -21.09 -16.26
C ALA A 328 9.33 -21.37 -17.25
N GLU A 329 9.71 -22.64 -17.39
CA GLU A 329 10.75 -23.07 -18.35
C GLU A 329 10.32 -22.82 -19.81
N TYR A 330 9.01 -22.87 -20.06
CA TYR A 330 8.40 -22.57 -21.34
C TYR A 330 7.20 -21.63 -21.16
N LEU A 331 7.06 -20.65 -22.06
CA LEU A 331 5.96 -19.69 -22.08
C LEU A 331 5.43 -19.48 -23.49
N THR A 332 4.26 -18.84 -23.61
CA THR A 332 3.74 -18.36 -24.89
C THR A 332 3.97 -16.86 -25.06
N ALA A 333 4.45 -16.47 -26.23
CA ALA A 333 4.84 -15.11 -26.55
C ALA A 333 3.99 -14.57 -27.70
N ARG A 334 3.14 -13.57 -27.42
CA ARG A 334 2.28 -12.97 -28.44
C ARG A 334 3.05 -12.13 -29.44
N GLU A 335 2.74 -12.30 -30.73
CA GLU A 335 3.27 -11.45 -31.80
C GLU A 335 3.05 -9.97 -31.46
N GLY A 336 4.10 -9.18 -31.59
CA GLY A 336 4.02 -7.74 -31.33
C GLY A 336 4.36 -7.30 -29.92
N LEU A 337 4.52 -8.24 -28.99
CA LEU A 337 4.92 -7.95 -27.61
C LEU A 337 6.33 -8.41 -27.25
N PHE A 338 7.07 -8.94 -28.22
CA PHE A 338 8.48 -9.27 -28.11
C PHE A 338 9.32 -8.54 -29.16
N MET A 339 10.61 -8.49 -28.90
CA MET A 339 11.65 -8.05 -29.82
C MET A 339 12.68 -9.16 -30.04
N LYS A 340 13.37 -9.14 -31.19
CA LYS A 340 14.58 -9.95 -31.35
C LYS A 340 15.72 -9.34 -30.55
N ILE A 341 16.43 -10.18 -29.79
CA ILE A 341 17.57 -9.74 -28.98
C ILE A 341 18.77 -9.49 -29.91
N PRO A 342 19.39 -8.29 -29.86
CA PRO A 342 20.62 -8.00 -30.58
C PRO A 342 21.74 -9.01 -30.27
N ALA A 343 22.66 -9.20 -31.22
CA ALA A 343 23.73 -10.20 -31.08
C ALA A 343 24.66 -9.92 -29.88
N ASP A 344 24.83 -8.64 -29.53
CA ASP A 344 25.69 -8.12 -28.48
C ASP A 344 25.00 -7.89 -27.13
N MET A 345 23.67 -8.05 -27.06
CA MET A 345 22.89 -7.93 -25.83
C MET A 345 22.70 -9.31 -25.17
N SER A 346 22.87 -9.41 -23.85
CA SER A 346 22.65 -10.65 -23.10
C SER A 346 21.14 -10.95 -22.93
N PHE A 347 20.80 -12.17 -22.50
CA PHE A 347 19.40 -12.49 -22.17
C PHE A 347 18.93 -11.72 -20.93
N GLU A 348 19.79 -11.57 -19.93
CA GLU A 348 19.52 -10.85 -18.68
C GLU A 348 19.26 -9.37 -18.94
N GLU A 349 20.08 -8.72 -19.79
CA GLU A 349 19.86 -7.33 -20.20
C GLU A 349 18.53 -7.19 -20.95
N ALA A 350 18.28 -8.07 -21.92
CA ALA A 350 17.06 -8.02 -22.73
C ALA A 350 15.78 -8.26 -21.91
N ALA A 351 15.83 -9.14 -20.91
CA ALA A 351 14.69 -9.44 -20.03
C ALA A 351 14.20 -8.21 -19.25
N THR A 352 15.04 -7.20 -19.04
CA THR A 352 14.65 -5.96 -18.32
C THR A 352 13.79 -5.00 -19.14
N THR A 353 13.62 -5.27 -20.44
CA THR A 353 12.99 -4.32 -21.36
C THR A 353 11.49 -4.55 -21.53
N GLY A 354 10.98 -5.76 -21.27
CA GLY A 354 9.65 -6.18 -21.71
C GLY A 354 8.52 -5.30 -21.17
N ALA A 355 8.21 -5.39 -19.89
CA ALA A 355 7.12 -4.70 -19.22
C ALA A 355 7.37 -3.19 -19.17
N GLY A 356 8.61 -2.78 -18.91
CA GLY A 356 8.99 -1.37 -18.83
C GLY A 356 8.72 -0.61 -20.13
N VAL A 357 9.21 -1.13 -21.27
CA VAL A 357 9.01 -0.50 -22.59
C VAL A 357 7.54 -0.51 -23.00
N THR A 358 6.81 -1.59 -22.76
CA THR A 358 5.35 -1.64 -23.03
C THR A 358 4.61 -0.57 -22.23
N THR A 359 4.94 -0.46 -20.93
CA THR A 359 4.30 0.46 -20.00
C THR A 359 4.53 1.92 -20.38
N ILE A 360 5.78 2.31 -20.61
CA ILE A 360 6.07 3.69 -21.03
C ILE A 360 5.52 3.95 -22.43
N GLY A 361 5.51 2.93 -23.30
CA GLY A 361 4.95 3.03 -24.63
C GLY A 361 3.50 3.47 -24.60
N GLN A 362 2.68 2.73 -23.85
CA GLN A 362 1.27 3.08 -23.66
C GLN A 362 1.12 4.40 -22.89
N ALA A 363 1.79 4.56 -21.75
CA ALA A 363 1.55 5.71 -20.89
C ALA A 363 1.98 7.05 -21.53
N MET A 364 3.18 7.11 -22.11
CA MET A 364 3.75 8.33 -22.66
C MET A 364 3.17 8.66 -24.05
N TYR A 365 3.12 7.68 -24.94
CA TYR A 365 2.87 7.97 -26.35
C TYR A 365 1.43 7.72 -26.76
N TYR A 366 0.78 6.68 -26.20
CA TYR A 366 -0.63 6.44 -26.47
C TYR A 366 -1.55 7.29 -25.59
N SER A 367 -1.36 7.26 -24.28
CA SER A 367 -2.26 7.92 -23.33
C SER A 367 -1.99 9.43 -23.18
N LEU A 368 -0.73 9.84 -23.03
CA LEU A 368 -0.35 11.26 -22.94
C LEU A 368 -0.12 11.91 -24.32
N GLY A 369 -0.06 11.12 -25.40
CA GLY A 369 0.06 11.63 -26.77
C GLY A 369 1.39 12.34 -27.05
N LEU A 370 2.47 11.93 -26.39
CA LEU A 370 3.79 12.56 -26.55
C LEU A 370 4.45 12.20 -27.89
N PRO A 371 5.39 13.01 -28.39
CA PRO A 371 6.15 12.70 -29.60
C PRO A 371 6.95 11.40 -29.46
N LEU A 372 6.90 10.53 -30.46
CA LEU A 372 7.67 9.28 -30.47
C LEU A 372 9.18 9.53 -30.65
N PRO A 373 10.06 8.65 -30.16
CA PRO A 373 11.51 8.74 -30.42
C PRO A 373 11.88 8.80 -31.91
N THR A 374 11.07 8.16 -32.77
CA THR A 374 11.24 8.15 -34.24
C THR A 374 10.73 9.41 -34.93
N ASN A 375 9.98 10.25 -34.22
CA ASN A 375 9.51 11.55 -34.70
C ASN A 375 9.57 12.57 -33.55
N PRO A 376 10.79 12.93 -33.11
CA PRO A 376 10.99 13.75 -31.91
C PRO A 376 10.43 15.17 -32.10
N SER A 377 10.11 15.81 -30.97
CA SER A 377 9.60 17.19 -30.99
C SER A 377 10.65 18.15 -31.54
N ALA A 378 10.22 19.07 -32.43
CA ALA A 378 11.06 20.19 -32.84
C ALA A 378 11.18 21.25 -31.73
N GLU A 379 10.14 21.40 -30.91
CA GLU A 379 10.10 22.31 -29.77
C GLU A 379 10.19 21.51 -28.46
N SER A 380 11.24 21.73 -27.68
CA SER A 380 11.41 21.07 -26.38
C SER A 380 10.46 21.66 -25.35
N PHE A 381 9.73 20.79 -24.64
CA PHE A 381 8.86 21.15 -23.53
C PHE A 381 9.08 20.20 -22.34
N PRO A 382 8.79 20.64 -21.10
CA PRO A 382 9.08 19.85 -19.92
C PRO A 382 8.07 18.72 -19.70
N ILE A 383 8.59 17.59 -19.25
CA ILE A 383 7.82 16.46 -18.69
C ILE A 383 8.42 16.06 -17.35
N LEU A 384 7.55 15.77 -16.37
CA LEU A 384 7.95 15.20 -15.11
C LEU A 384 7.85 13.68 -15.20
N ILE A 385 8.95 12.98 -14.98
CA ILE A 385 8.99 11.54 -14.72
C ILE A 385 9.19 11.37 -13.22
N TYR A 386 8.12 11.12 -12.45
CA TYR A 386 8.24 10.89 -11.01
C TYR A 386 8.78 9.48 -10.74
N GLY A 387 9.78 9.37 -9.85
CA GLY A 387 10.43 8.10 -9.53
C GLY A 387 11.49 7.68 -10.56
N GLY A 388 12.30 8.62 -11.03
CA GLY A 388 13.26 8.43 -12.13
C GLY A 388 14.32 7.35 -11.92
N SER A 389 14.65 7.02 -10.67
CA SER A 389 15.63 5.96 -10.37
C SER A 389 15.02 4.56 -10.28
N THR A 390 13.75 4.38 -10.64
CA THR A 390 13.09 3.07 -10.78
C THR A 390 13.35 2.49 -12.17
N ALA A 391 13.09 1.19 -12.38
CA ALA A 391 13.25 0.56 -13.70
C ALA A 391 12.41 1.27 -14.78
N THR A 392 11.11 1.48 -14.52
CA THR A 392 10.22 2.21 -15.43
C THR A 392 10.63 3.67 -15.61
N GLY A 393 11.00 4.35 -14.51
CA GLY A 393 11.45 5.75 -14.55
C GLY A 393 12.73 5.93 -15.38
N ALA A 394 13.70 5.02 -15.24
CA ALA A 394 14.96 5.06 -15.98
C ALA A 394 14.75 4.88 -17.49
N LEU A 395 13.85 3.99 -17.90
CA LEU A 395 13.45 3.84 -19.30
C LEU A 395 12.71 5.09 -19.79
N ALA A 396 11.75 5.61 -19.00
CA ALA A 396 10.96 6.78 -19.36
C ALA A 396 11.83 8.04 -19.56
N ILE A 397 12.88 8.24 -18.73
CA ILE A 397 13.83 9.35 -18.88
C ILE A 397 14.52 9.27 -20.25
N GLN A 398 15.08 8.10 -20.60
CA GLN A 398 15.80 7.92 -21.86
C GLN A 398 14.88 8.10 -23.06
N PHE A 399 13.68 7.52 -23.01
CA PHE A 399 12.68 7.63 -24.08
C PHE A 399 12.15 9.06 -24.24
N ALA A 400 11.88 9.78 -23.15
CA ALA A 400 11.51 11.19 -23.21
C ALA A 400 12.63 12.06 -23.80
N LYS A 401 13.90 11.74 -23.47
CA LYS A 401 15.06 12.42 -24.03
C LYS A 401 15.18 12.20 -25.53
N LEU A 402 15.02 10.96 -25.99
CA LEU A 402 15.02 10.61 -27.42
C LEU A 402 13.85 11.28 -28.17
N SER A 403 12.71 11.47 -27.50
CA SER A 403 11.56 12.22 -28.02
C SER A 403 11.77 13.74 -28.10
N GLY A 404 12.96 14.26 -27.72
CA GLY A 404 13.27 15.69 -27.77
C GLY A 404 12.67 16.51 -26.63
N LEU A 405 12.31 15.87 -25.51
CA LEU A 405 11.67 16.54 -24.37
C LEU A 405 12.69 16.98 -23.31
N GLU A 406 12.31 18.00 -22.52
CA GLU A 406 13.05 18.39 -21.33
C GLU A 406 12.60 17.51 -20.15
N VAL A 407 13.50 16.68 -19.65
CA VAL A 407 13.14 15.69 -18.63
C VAL A 407 13.41 16.25 -17.23
N ILE A 408 12.35 16.42 -16.45
CA ILE A 408 12.42 16.71 -15.02
C ILE A 408 12.10 15.42 -14.27
N THR A 409 12.83 15.11 -13.20
CA THR A 409 12.58 13.86 -12.47
C THR A 409 12.78 14.00 -10.96
N THR A 410 12.27 13.00 -10.23
CA THR A 410 12.44 12.88 -8.78
C THR A 410 13.13 11.58 -8.41
N CYS A 411 14.05 11.61 -7.45
CA CYS A 411 14.62 10.42 -6.81
C CYS A 411 15.30 10.82 -5.48
N SER A 412 15.83 9.87 -4.73
CA SER A 412 16.66 10.20 -3.56
C SER A 412 18.02 10.79 -4.02
N PRO A 413 18.64 11.73 -3.28
CA PRO A 413 19.87 12.43 -3.68
C PRO A 413 21.01 11.52 -4.15
N ARG A 414 21.17 10.34 -3.53
CA ARG A 414 22.18 9.34 -3.90
C ARG A 414 22.10 8.86 -5.36
N ASN A 415 20.95 9.00 -6.02
CA ASN A 415 20.71 8.55 -7.40
C ASN A 415 20.75 9.71 -8.42
N PHE A 416 21.04 10.95 -8.00
CA PHE A 416 20.98 12.12 -8.89
C PHE A 416 21.91 12.00 -10.09
N ASP A 417 23.13 11.53 -9.87
CA ASP A 417 24.11 11.41 -10.97
C ASP A 417 23.71 10.32 -11.95
N MET A 418 23.13 9.22 -11.47
CA MET A 418 22.61 8.15 -12.32
C MET A 418 21.49 8.66 -13.22
N VAL A 419 20.46 9.32 -12.69
CA VAL A 419 19.33 9.79 -13.51
C VAL A 419 19.71 10.94 -14.45
N LYS A 420 20.70 11.77 -14.10
CA LYS A 420 21.28 12.76 -15.02
C LYS A 420 22.03 12.09 -16.17
N ALA A 421 22.80 11.03 -15.89
CA ALA A 421 23.48 10.26 -16.92
C ALA A 421 22.50 9.61 -17.91
N LEU A 422 21.29 9.27 -17.46
CA LEU A 422 20.20 8.77 -18.30
C LEU A 422 19.53 9.86 -19.16
N GLY A 423 19.75 11.15 -18.86
CA GLY A 423 19.25 12.26 -19.67
C GLY A 423 18.33 13.25 -18.95
N ALA A 424 18.17 13.15 -17.62
CA ALA A 424 17.40 14.14 -16.86
C ALA A 424 18.07 15.53 -16.88
N SER A 425 17.31 16.56 -17.24
CA SER A 425 17.73 17.97 -17.23
C SER A 425 17.75 18.57 -15.82
N ALA A 426 16.81 18.16 -14.97
CA ALA A 426 16.75 18.56 -13.56
C ALA A 426 16.23 17.42 -12.68
N VAL A 427 16.72 17.36 -11.44
CA VAL A 427 16.41 16.29 -10.48
C VAL A 427 16.08 16.89 -9.13
N PHE A 428 15.00 16.42 -8.51
CA PHE A 428 14.52 16.89 -7.21
C PHE A 428 14.41 15.74 -6.20
N ASP A 429 14.70 16.02 -4.93
CA ASP A 429 14.52 15.07 -3.84
C ASP A 429 13.03 15.00 -3.47
N TYR A 430 12.41 13.83 -3.69
CA TYR A 430 11.00 13.63 -3.35
C TYR A 430 10.72 13.72 -1.85
N ASN A 431 11.73 13.61 -0.98
CA ASN A 431 11.57 13.78 0.48
C ASN A 431 11.45 15.25 0.88
N SER A 432 11.77 16.19 -0.02
CA SER A 432 11.54 17.61 0.25
C SER A 432 10.04 17.89 0.33
N THR A 433 9.60 18.52 1.41
CA THR A 433 8.20 18.97 1.60
C THR A 433 7.75 20.01 0.59
N THR A 434 8.68 20.57 -0.19
CA THR A 434 8.42 21.58 -1.24
C THR A 434 8.72 21.06 -2.65
N CYS A 435 9.01 19.76 -2.81
CA CYS A 435 9.43 19.16 -4.08
C CYS A 435 8.53 19.55 -5.26
N GLY A 436 7.21 19.38 -5.14
CA GLY A 436 6.27 19.72 -6.20
C GLY A 436 6.26 21.22 -6.52
N ALA A 437 6.21 22.07 -5.49
CA ALA A 437 6.26 23.52 -5.66
C ALA A 437 7.56 24.00 -6.33
N ASP A 438 8.69 23.40 -5.99
CA ASP A 438 10.00 23.71 -6.56
C ASP A 438 10.08 23.29 -8.04
N ILE A 439 9.51 22.14 -8.41
CA ILE A 439 9.41 21.70 -9.81
C ILE A 439 8.57 22.69 -10.62
N ARG A 440 7.40 23.10 -10.11
CA ARG A 440 6.52 24.08 -10.79
C ARG A 440 7.24 25.42 -10.96
N LYS A 441 7.99 25.85 -9.95
CA LYS A 441 8.81 27.07 -10.01
C LYS A 441 9.94 26.95 -11.04
N HIS A 442 10.65 25.83 -11.04
CA HIS A 442 11.74 25.56 -11.99
C HIS A 442 11.25 25.61 -13.44
N THR A 443 10.12 24.97 -13.71
CA THR A 443 9.48 24.95 -15.03
C THR A 443 8.73 26.24 -15.35
N LYS A 444 8.77 27.26 -14.48
CA LYS A 444 8.06 28.54 -14.64
C LYS A 444 6.57 28.34 -14.95
N ASN A 445 5.94 27.38 -14.26
CA ASN A 445 4.54 26.99 -14.44
C ASN A 445 4.20 26.41 -15.82
N ALA A 446 5.19 25.96 -16.60
CA ALA A 446 5.01 25.41 -17.95
C ALA A 446 4.93 23.86 -18.01
N LEU A 447 4.88 23.18 -16.86
CA LEU A 447 4.78 21.72 -16.79
C LEU A 447 3.35 21.22 -17.01
N PHE A 448 3.03 20.76 -18.21
CA PHE A 448 1.70 20.22 -18.54
C PHE A 448 1.62 18.70 -18.57
N TYR A 449 2.73 17.99 -18.40
CA TYR A 449 2.78 16.54 -18.48
C TYR A 449 3.57 15.97 -17.30
N ALA A 450 2.97 14.99 -16.63
CA ALA A 450 3.64 14.17 -15.63
C ALA A 450 3.31 12.70 -15.87
N LEU A 451 4.32 11.84 -15.81
CA LEU A 451 4.19 10.39 -15.68
C LEU A 451 4.63 10.01 -14.27
N ASP A 452 3.74 9.40 -13.50
CA ASP A 452 4.06 8.88 -12.18
C ASP A 452 4.29 7.37 -12.21
N CYS A 453 5.58 6.99 -12.17
CA CYS A 453 6.01 5.60 -12.16
C CYS A 453 5.82 4.90 -10.80
N ILE A 454 5.31 5.61 -9.78
CA ILE A 454 5.03 5.07 -8.44
C ILE A 454 3.52 5.02 -8.20
N SER A 455 2.79 6.12 -8.42
CA SER A 455 1.32 6.23 -8.26
C SER A 455 0.79 5.83 -6.86
N GLU A 456 1.63 5.94 -5.82
CA GLU A 456 1.35 5.50 -4.45
C GLU A 456 1.89 6.53 -3.43
N GLY A 457 1.29 6.58 -2.23
CA GLY A 457 1.72 7.46 -1.16
C GLY A 457 1.66 8.95 -1.55
N GLU A 458 2.75 9.68 -1.31
CA GLU A 458 2.83 11.13 -1.60
C GLU A 458 3.06 11.46 -3.09
N SER A 459 3.30 10.47 -3.95
CA SER A 459 3.62 10.73 -5.36
C SER A 459 2.52 11.50 -6.12
N PRO A 460 1.21 11.21 -5.94
CA PRO A 460 0.17 11.95 -6.65
C PRO A 460 0.08 13.41 -6.18
N LYS A 461 0.30 13.67 -4.88
CA LYS A 461 0.33 15.02 -4.32
C LYS A 461 1.50 15.82 -4.87
N ILE A 462 2.71 15.26 -4.89
CA ILE A 462 3.89 15.94 -5.46
C ILE A 462 3.66 16.24 -6.94
N CYS A 463 3.10 15.31 -7.71
CA CYS A 463 2.78 15.55 -9.12
C CYS A 463 1.71 16.63 -9.30
N ALA A 464 0.66 16.65 -8.47
CA ALA A 464 -0.38 17.66 -8.49
C ALA A 464 0.16 19.08 -8.19
N GLU A 465 1.13 19.17 -7.27
CA GLU A 465 1.83 20.42 -6.96
C GLU A 465 2.81 20.81 -8.07
N ALA A 466 3.48 19.86 -8.73
CA ALA A 466 4.42 20.15 -9.82
C ALA A 466 3.73 20.68 -11.09
N LEU A 467 2.56 20.15 -11.42
CA LEU A 467 1.83 20.49 -12.64
C LEU A 467 1.39 21.95 -12.67
N SER A 468 1.31 22.49 -13.90
CA SER A 468 0.87 23.85 -14.18
C SER A 468 -0.49 24.18 -13.57
N THR A 469 -0.66 25.44 -13.17
CA THR A 469 -1.98 26.00 -12.80
C THR A 469 -2.67 26.72 -13.96
N GLU A 470 -2.02 26.87 -15.12
CA GLU A 470 -2.54 27.56 -16.30
C GLU A 470 -3.42 26.64 -17.17
N SER A 471 -4.44 26.02 -16.57
CA SER A 471 -5.32 25.06 -17.25
C SER A 471 -6.13 25.65 -18.41
N SER A 472 -6.24 26.97 -18.48
CA SER A 472 -6.85 27.72 -19.59
C SER A 472 -6.04 27.69 -20.89
N VAL A 473 -4.71 27.52 -20.80
CA VAL A 473 -3.82 27.41 -21.96
C VAL A 473 -3.85 25.99 -22.51
N LYS A 474 -3.70 25.03 -21.59
CA LYS A 474 -3.69 23.61 -21.88
C LYS A 474 -4.06 22.86 -20.61
N LYS A 475 -4.93 21.87 -20.72
CA LYS A 475 -5.26 21.03 -19.57
C LYS A 475 -4.03 20.19 -19.17
N PRO A 476 -3.48 20.31 -17.95
CA PRO A 476 -2.37 19.47 -17.53
C PRO A 476 -2.80 18.01 -17.49
N GLN A 477 -1.89 17.11 -17.86
CA GLN A 477 -2.14 15.68 -17.94
C GLN A 477 -1.22 14.91 -16.99
N TYR A 478 -1.83 13.94 -16.31
CA TYR A 478 -1.20 13.13 -15.28
C TYR A 478 -1.37 11.64 -15.60
N GLY A 479 -0.29 11.04 -16.10
CA GLY A 479 -0.20 9.61 -16.39
C GLY A 479 0.06 8.82 -15.11
N ILE A 480 -0.76 7.80 -14.86
CA ILE A 480 -0.68 6.95 -13.66
C ILE A 480 -0.66 5.48 -14.04
N LEU A 481 0.13 4.70 -13.28
CA LEU A 481 0.32 3.27 -13.49
C LEU A 481 -0.45 2.41 -12.49
N LEU A 482 -0.95 3.04 -11.42
CA LEU A 482 -1.83 2.40 -10.44
C LEU A 482 -3.07 3.28 -10.20
N PRO A 483 -4.20 2.70 -9.74
CA PRO A 483 -5.36 3.47 -9.37
C PRO A 483 -5.05 4.47 -8.25
N VAL A 484 -5.17 5.76 -8.56
CA VAL A 484 -5.05 6.84 -7.57
C VAL A 484 -6.44 7.24 -7.10
N LEU A 485 -6.76 6.93 -5.84
CA LEU A 485 -8.07 7.21 -5.22
C LEU A 485 -8.28 8.70 -4.97
N GLU A 486 -7.25 9.37 -4.44
CA GLU A 486 -7.30 10.79 -4.10
C GLU A 486 -6.31 11.59 -4.95
N PHE A 487 -6.81 12.60 -5.64
CA PHE A 487 -6.00 13.55 -6.39
C PHE A 487 -6.59 14.94 -6.21
N SER A 488 -5.81 15.86 -5.65
CA SER A 488 -6.28 17.16 -5.14
C SER A 488 -6.69 18.18 -6.21
N ARG A 489 -6.49 17.88 -7.50
CA ARG A 489 -6.66 18.82 -8.62
C ARG A 489 -7.68 18.32 -9.63
N ALA A 490 -8.86 18.94 -9.66
CA ALA A 490 -9.94 18.60 -10.60
C ALA A 490 -9.69 19.12 -12.03
N ASP A 491 -8.82 20.11 -12.18
CA ASP A 491 -8.45 20.72 -13.46
C ASP A 491 -7.41 19.90 -14.25
N VAL A 492 -6.85 18.86 -13.65
CA VAL A 492 -5.87 17.96 -14.28
C VAL A 492 -6.57 16.74 -14.88
N GLU A 493 -6.20 16.37 -16.10
CA GLU A 493 -6.67 15.15 -16.75
C GLU A 493 -5.82 13.95 -16.33
N LYS A 494 -6.46 12.96 -15.70
CA LYS A 494 -5.81 11.71 -15.28
C LYS A 494 -5.86 10.69 -16.41
N LYS A 495 -4.73 10.06 -16.72
CA LYS A 495 -4.58 9.04 -17.76
C LYS A 495 -4.06 7.74 -17.13
N PHE A 496 -4.97 6.83 -16.80
CA PHE A 496 -4.59 5.53 -16.26
C PHE A 496 -4.13 4.58 -17.36
N THR A 497 -2.99 3.94 -17.15
CA THR A 497 -2.43 2.91 -18.06
C THR A 497 -2.44 1.56 -17.38
N LEU A 498 -3.00 0.55 -18.05
CA LEU A 498 -2.91 -0.84 -17.64
C LEU A 498 -2.15 -1.63 -18.70
N GLY A 499 -0.87 -1.94 -18.44
CA GLY A 499 0.06 -2.57 -19.39
C GLY A 499 -0.48 -3.78 -20.14
N TYR A 500 -1.34 -4.56 -19.49
CA TYR A 500 -1.92 -5.79 -20.04
C TYR A 500 -2.86 -5.57 -21.22
N THR A 501 -3.42 -4.36 -21.41
CA THR A 501 -4.21 -4.06 -22.61
C THR A 501 -3.38 -4.08 -23.89
N ALA A 502 -2.05 -3.95 -23.79
CA ALA A 502 -1.12 -4.10 -24.92
C ALA A 502 -1.19 -5.48 -25.57
N THR A 503 -1.68 -6.50 -24.85
CA THR A 503 -2.01 -7.79 -25.48
C THR A 503 -3.05 -7.55 -26.56
N GLY A 504 -4.13 -6.80 -26.31
CA GLY A 504 -5.30 -6.72 -27.17
C GLY A 504 -6.19 -7.96 -27.11
N GLU A 505 -5.96 -8.83 -26.13
CA GLU A 505 -6.89 -9.88 -25.74
C GLU A 505 -7.84 -9.38 -24.64
N ALA A 506 -9.01 -10.02 -24.56
CA ALA A 506 -9.90 -9.80 -23.42
C ALA A 506 -9.35 -10.53 -22.19
N PHE A 507 -9.49 -9.92 -21.02
CA PHE A 507 -9.05 -10.53 -19.76
C PHE A 507 -9.84 -10.03 -18.56
N GLU A 508 -9.80 -10.80 -17.46
CA GLU A 508 -10.36 -10.41 -16.17
C GLU A 508 -9.24 -9.86 -15.26
N LYS A 509 -9.46 -8.69 -14.66
CA LYS A 509 -8.54 -8.13 -13.66
C LYS A 509 -9.28 -7.21 -12.71
N PHE A 510 -8.87 -7.15 -11.45
CA PHE A 510 -9.51 -6.29 -10.44
C PHE A 510 -11.04 -6.49 -10.32
N GLY A 511 -11.51 -7.73 -10.54
CA GLY A 511 -12.95 -8.05 -10.56
C GLY A 511 -13.71 -7.39 -11.72
N ARG A 512 -13.02 -7.02 -12.81
CA ARG A 512 -13.59 -6.38 -13.99
C ARG A 512 -13.15 -7.10 -15.26
N HIS A 513 -14.10 -7.18 -16.19
CA HIS A 513 -13.85 -7.61 -17.57
C HIS A 513 -13.24 -6.46 -18.38
N TYR A 514 -12.08 -6.70 -18.97
CA TYR A 514 -11.46 -5.83 -19.97
C TYR A 514 -11.68 -6.46 -21.35
N PRO A 515 -12.43 -5.80 -22.25
CA PRO A 515 -12.64 -6.33 -23.59
C PRO A 515 -11.34 -6.28 -24.41
N ALA A 516 -11.26 -7.14 -25.43
CA ALA A 516 -10.18 -7.09 -26.40
C ALA A 516 -10.13 -5.72 -27.10
N ASP A 517 -8.95 -5.10 -27.14
CA ASP A 517 -8.73 -3.83 -27.84
C ASP A 517 -7.61 -3.98 -28.88
N GLU A 518 -8.01 -4.10 -30.14
CA GLU A 518 -7.11 -4.20 -31.28
C GLU A 518 -6.22 -2.96 -31.43
N LYS A 519 -6.69 -1.77 -31.03
CA LYS A 519 -5.90 -0.53 -31.17
C LYS A 519 -4.72 -0.54 -30.23
N ASP A 520 -4.90 -1.02 -29.02
CA ASP A 520 -3.83 -1.14 -28.03
C ASP A 520 -2.77 -2.13 -28.51
N TRP A 521 -3.17 -3.26 -29.09
CA TRP A 521 -2.22 -4.23 -29.68
C TRP A 521 -1.47 -3.67 -30.89
N GLN A 522 -2.17 -3.00 -31.82
CA GLN A 522 -1.53 -2.37 -32.98
C GLN A 522 -0.54 -1.29 -32.56
N PHE A 523 -0.88 -0.53 -31.52
CA PHE A 523 0.02 0.45 -30.94
C PHE A 523 1.23 -0.21 -30.27
N ALA A 524 1.04 -1.27 -29.47
CA ALA A 524 2.12 -2.01 -28.84
C ALA A 524 3.09 -2.62 -29.88
N ARG A 525 2.56 -3.17 -30.98
CA ARG A 525 3.35 -3.63 -32.14
C ARG A 525 4.21 -2.54 -32.73
N HIS A 526 3.64 -1.34 -32.90
CA HIS A 526 4.38 -0.19 -33.43
C HIS A 526 5.47 0.27 -32.46
N MET A 527 5.18 0.29 -31.16
CA MET A 527 6.13 0.64 -30.12
C MET A 527 7.29 -0.35 -30.02
N ARG A 528 7.05 -1.65 -30.17
CA ARG A 528 8.13 -2.64 -30.17
C ARG A 528 9.12 -2.41 -31.31
N LYS A 529 8.64 -2.19 -32.53
CA LYS A 529 9.51 -1.85 -33.68
C LYS A 529 10.31 -0.55 -33.46
N THR A 530 9.68 0.44 -32.83
CA THR A 530 10.35 1.69 -32.46
C THR A 530 11.47 1.42 -31.46
N SER A 531 11.24 0.55 -30.49
CA SER A 531 12.21 0.21 -29.44
C SER A 531 13.39 -0.60 -30.00
N GLU A 532 13.14 -1.57 -30.88
CA GLU A 532 14.19 -2.34 -31.58
C GLU A 532 15.17 -1.48 -32.38
N SER A 533 14.75 -0.29 -32.81
CA SER A 533 15.61 0.62 -33.58
C SER A 533 16.45 1.55 -32.69
N ASN A 534 16.21 1.56 -31.37
CA ASN A 534 16.79 2.51 -30.42
C ASN A 534 17.43 1.86 -29.18
N LEU A 535 17.18 0.56 -28.96
CA LEU A 535 17.91 -0.33 -28.05
C LEU A 535 19.06 -0.98 -28.81
#